data_AF-A0A2V9XHE5-F1
#
_entry.id   AF-A0A2V9XHE5-F1
#
_cell.length_a   1.000
_cell.length_b   1.000
_cell.length_c   1.000
_cell.angle_alpha   90.00
_cell.angle_beta   90.00
_cell.angle_gamma   90.00
#
_symmetry.space_group_name_H-M   'P 1'
#
loop_
_entity.id
_entity.type
_entity.pdbx_description
1 polymer ?
#
loop_
_entity_poly.entity_id
_entity_poly.type
_entity_poly.pdbx_seq_one_letter_code
_entity_poly.pdbx_strand_id
1 'polypeptide(L)'
;MLKAIRKQTGKEPGDTIEVVLWRDEEARTVEVPAQFETLMKKKEMLPFFEKLSYTRRKEYCRWITGAKEETRLKRSGKAIEMLEKGSRTPR
;
A
#
# COMPACT_ATOMS: atom_id res chain seq x y z
N MET A 1 18.60 -11.20 14.77
CA MET A 1 18.86 -9.74 14.72
C MET A 1 20.37 -9.55 14.52
N LEU A 2 20.79 -8.92 13.42
CA LEU A 2 22.15 -8.99 12.88
C LEU A 2 23.20 -8.31 13.79
N LYS A 3 24.33 -8.98 14.10
CA LYS A 3 25.45 -8.46 14.92
C LYS A 3 25.93 -7.05 14.51
N ALA A 4 25.75 -6.69 13.25
CA ALA A 4 26.11 -5.40 12.68
C ALA A 4 25.35 -4.21 13.31
N ILE A 5 24.06 -4.38 13.63
CA ILE A 5 23.23 -3.31 14.18
C ILE A 5 23.64 -2.98 15.63
N ARG A 6 23.95 -4.02 16.43
CA ARG A 6 24.41 -3.85 17.83
C ARG A 6 25.74 -3.11 17.94
N LYS A 7 26.67 -3.36 17.01
CA LYS A 7 27.97 -2.70 16.99
C LYS A 7 27.87 -1.21 16.64
N GLN A 8 26.86 -0.81 15.85
CA GLN A 8 26.61 0.59 15.50
C GLN A 8 25.89 1.36 16.61
N THR A 9 25.00 0.73 17.38
CA THR A 9 24.30 1.39 18.50
C THR A 9 25.11 1.37 19.80
N GLY A 10 26.14 0.53 19.90
CA GLY A 10 26.98 0.42 21.10
C GLY A 10 26.21 -0.08 22.33
N LYS A 11 25.10 -0.80 22.11
CA LYS A 11 24.20 -1.28 23.17
C LYS A 11 24.33 -2.78 23.37
N GLU A 12 24.34 -3.19 24.63
CA GLU A 12 24.44 -4.58 25.05
C GLU A 12 23.08 -5.15 25.48
N PRO A 13 22.91 -6.49 25.48
CA PRO A 13 21.73 -7.11 26.06
C PRO A 13 21.59 -6.71 27.54
N GLY A 14 20.52 -6.00 27.87
CA GLY A 14 20.28 -5.47 29.23
C GLY A 14 20.19 -3.95 29.28
N ASP A 15 20.64 -3.24 28.23
CA ASP A 15 20.52 -1.79 28.17
C ASP A 15 19.09 -1.33 27.93
N THR A 16 18.67 -0.31 28.69
CA THR A 16 17.44 0.43 28.41
C THR A 16 17.75 1.51 27.38
N ILE A 17 16.95 1.55 26.31
CA ILE A 17 17.04 2.60 25.30
C ILE A 17 15.75 3.41 25.28
N GLU A 18 15.90 4.71 25.05
CA GLU A 18 14.78 5.59 24.79
C GLU A 18 14.55 5.65 23.28
N VAL A 19 13.32 5.39 22.84
CA VAL A 19 12.93 5.40 21.43
C VAL A 19 11.94 6.52 21.23
N VAL A 20 12.33 7.51 20.41
CA VAL A 20 11.43 8.58 19.97
C VAL A 20 10.92 8.22 18.58
N LEU A 21 9.60 8.18 18.43
CA LEU A 21 8.92 7.89 17.16
C LEU A 21 8.26 9.16 16.66
N TRP A 22 8.50 9.50 15.40
CA TRP A 22 7.81 10.59 14.72
C TRP A 22 6.82 10.05 13.70
N ARG A 23 5.72 10.78 13.50
CA ARG A 23 4.77 10.48 12.44
C ARG A 23 5.44 10.77 11.10
N ASP A 24 5.49 9.76 10.23
CA ASP A 24 5.89 9.98 8.84
C ASP A 24 4.75 10.73 8.12
N GLU A 25 4.96 12.03 7.89
CA GLU A 25 4.04 12.93 7.21
C GLU A 25 4.36 13.08 5.71
N GLU A 26 5.38 12.39 5.20
CA GLU A 26 5.69 12.46 3.78
C GLU A 26 4.52 11.93 2.94
N ALA A 27 4.17 12.69 1.90
CA ALA A 27 3.13 12.32 0.95
C ALA A 27 3.61 11.11 0.13
N ARG A 28 3.39 9.92 0.67
CA ARG A 28 3.68 8.69 -0.05
C ARG A 28 2.68 8.54 -1.19
N THR A 29 3.08 8.95 -2.39
CA THR A 29 2.27 8.77 -3.60
C THR A 29 2.34 7.32 -4.04
N VAL A 30 1.19 6.75 -4.40
CA VAL A 30 1.10 5.43 -5.03
C VAL A 30 0.82 5.68 -6.50
N GLU A 31 1.65 5.15 -7.39
CA GLU A 31 1.36 5.16 -8.83
C GLU A 31 0.12 4.29 -9.08
N VAL A 32 -0.99 4.95 -9.40
CA VAL A 32 -2.24 4.29 -9.76
C VAL A 32 -2.22 4.00 -11.26
N PRO A 33 -2.43 2.75 -11.71
CA PRO A 33 -2.53 2.44 -13.12
C PRO A 33 -3.68 3.22 -13.77
N ALA A 34 -3.43 3.90 -14.90
CA ALA A 34 -4.41 4.76 -15.56
C ALA A 34 -5.77 4.07 -15.82
N GLN A 35 -5.74 2.80 -16.24
CA GLN A 35 -6.95 2.00 -16.45
C GLN A 35 -7.78 1.79 -15.17
N PHE A 36 -7.11 1.61 -14.03
CA PHE A 36 -7.77 1.42 -12.75
C PHE A 36 -8.38 2.73 -12.26
N GLU A 37 -7.67 3.85 -12.44
CA GLU A 37 -8.18 5.18 -12.15
C GLU A 37 -9.43 5.51 -12.98
N THR A 38 -9.42 5.25 -14.29
CA THR A 38 -10.57 5.46 -15.17
C THR A 38 -11.78 4.62 -14.73
N LEU A 39 -11.57 3.36 -14.34
CA LEU A 39 -12.64 2.50 -13.82
C LEU A 39 -13.17 2.99 -12.47
N MET A 40 -12.29 3.46 -11.58
CA MET A 40 -12.68 4.04 -10.29
C MET A 40 -13.51 5.31 -10.47
N LYS A 41 -13.14 6.18 -11.42
CA LYS A 41 -13.92 7.39 -11.76
C LYS A 41 -15.30 7.04 -12.32
N LYS A 42 -15.37 6.08 -13.24
CA LYS A 42 -16.63 5.62 -13.85
C LYS A 42 -17.61 5.03 -12.82
N LYS A 43 -17.10 4.42 -11.75
CA LYS A 43 -17.87 3.77 -10.69
C LYS A 43 -17.94 4.58 -9.39
N GLU A 44 -17.46 5.83 -9.41
CA GLU A 44 -17.42 6.73 -8.25
C GLU A 44 -16.71 6.14 -7.01
N MET A 45 -15.77 5.20 -7.22
CA MET A 45 -15.03 4.52 -6.15
C MET A 45 -13.72 5.22 -5.76
N LEU A 46 -13.33 6.28 -6.48
CA LEU A 46 -12.11 7.04 -6.22
C LEU A 46 -12.04 7.59 -4.78
N PRO A 47 -13.10 8.22 -4.22
CA PRO A 47 -13.06 8.73 -2.84
C PRO A 47 -12.93 7.63 -1.79
N PHE A 48 -13.49 6.45 -2.04
CA PHE A 48 -13.34 5.30 -1.15
C PHE A 48 -11.91 4.75 -1.18
N PHE A 49 -11.33 4.65 -2.37
CA PHE A 49 -9.94 4.24 -2.55
C PHE A 49 -8.95 5.20 -1.89
N GLU A 50 -9.16 6.52 -2.02
CA GLU A 50 -8.32 7.55 -1.40
C GLU A 50 -8.37 7.52 0.13
N LYS A 51 -9.51 7.13 0.72
CA LYS A 51 -9.66 6.91 2.17
C LYS A 51 -8.89 5.68 2.68
N LEU A 52 -8.41 4.79 1.80
CA LEU A 52 -7.61 3.64 2.22
C LEU A 52 -6.20 4.08 2.67
N SER A 53 -5.61 3.33 3.60
CA SER A 53 -4.23 3.56 4.02
C SER A 53 -3.26 3.40 2.84
N TYR A 54 -2.11 4.08 2.90
CA TYR A 54 -1.07 3.98 1.87
C TYR A 54 -0.73 2.52 1.52
N THR A 55 -0.57 1.66 2.53
CA THR A 55 -0.27 0.24 2.34
C THR A 55 -1.33 -0.46 1.49
N ARG A 56 -2.62 -0.21 1.77
CA ARG A 56 -3.74 -0.82 1.04
C ARG A 56 -3.82 -0.32 -0.39
N ARG A 57 -3.66 1.00 -0.60
CA ARG A 57 -3.57 1.60 -1.94
C ARG A 57 -2.42 0.98 -2.73
N LYS A 58 -1.24 0.87 -2.11
CA LYS A 58 -0.05 0.25 -2.69
C LYS A 58 -0.26 -1.23 -3.03
N GLU A 59 -0.95 -1.99 -2.18
CA GLU A 59 -1.26 -3.39 -2.43
C GLU A 59 -2.17 -3.57 -3.65
N TYR A 60 -3.24 -2.79 -3.77
CA TYR A 60 -4.10 -2.82 -4.96
C TYR A 60 -3.32 -2.48 -6.23
N CYS A 61 -2.56 -1.37 -6.20
CA CYS A 61 -1.76 -0.97 -7.34
C CYS A 61 -0.73 -2.05 -7.71
N ARG A 62 0.00 -2.61 -6.73
CA ARG A 62 0.97 -3.69 -6.95
C ARG A 62 0.33 -4.96 -7.50
N TRP A 63 -0.85 -5.32 -7.00
CA TRP A 63 -1.57 -6.51 -7.46
C TRP A 63 -2.02 -6.36 -8.92
N ILE A 64 -2.43 -5.16 -9.32
CA ILE A 64 -2.80 -4.86 -10.71
C ILE A 64 -1.55 -4.79 -11.60
N THR A 65 -0.52 -4.02 -11.22
CA THR A 65 0.69 -3.83 -12.05
C THR A 65 1.54 -5.09 -12.19
N GLY A 66 1.55 -5.94 -11.17
CA GLY A 66 2.23 -7.24 -11.19
C GLY A 66 1.61 -8.28 -12.12
N ALA A 67 0.49 -7.98 -12.79
CA ALA A 67 -0.09 -8.81 -13.83
C ALA A 67 0.45 -8.44 -15.22
N LYS A 68 0.43 -9.41 -16.15
CA LYS A 68 0.56 -9.15 -17.59
C LYS A 68 -0.56 -8.21 -18.03
N GLU A 69 -0.29 -7.38 -19.05
CA GLU A 69 -1.17 -6.31 -19.52
C GLU A 69 -2.62 -6.76 -19.76
N GLU A 70 -2.81 -7.87 -20.46
CA GLU A 70 -4.12 -8.49 -20.71
C GLU A 70 -4.89 -8.83 -19.42
N THR A 71 -4.17 -9.19 -18.36
CA THR A 71 -4.75 -9.54 -17.04
C THR A 71 -4.97 -8.30 -16.16
N ARG A 72 -4.33 -7.16 -16.46
CA ARG A 72 -4.49 -5.94 -15.67
C ARG A 72 -5.90 -5.38 -15.77
N LEU A 73 -6.53 -5.48 -16.94
CA LEU A 73 -7.94 -5.10 -17.13
C LEU A 73 -8.87 -5.94 -16.25
N LYS A 74 -8.70 -7.27 -16.28
CA LYS A 74 -9.49 -8.20 -15.45
C LYS A 74 -9.29 -7.93 -13.95
N ARG A 75 -8.04 -7.70 -13.51
CA ARG A 75 -7.75 -7.38 -12.11
C ARG A 75 -8.27 -6.00 -11.70
N SER A 76 -8.26 -5.02 -12.60
CA SER A 76 -8.81 -3.69 -12.32
C SER A 76 -10.31 -3.75 -12.12
N GLY A 77 -11.04 -4.48 -12.98
CA GLY A 77 -12.47 -4.74 -12.77
C GLY A 77 -12.75 -5.45 -11.45
N LYS A 78 -12.01 -6.53 -11.16
CA LYS A 78 -12.14 -7.28 -9.90
C LYS A 78 -11.79 -6.42 -8.67
N ALA A 79 -10.81 -5.52 -8.79
CA ALA A 79 -10.46 -4.58 -7.73
C ALA A 79 -11.62 -3.65 -7.40
N ILE A 80 -12.33 -3.14 -8.42
CA ILE A 80 -13.53 -2.31 -8.21
C ILE A 80 -14.62 -3.10 -7.49
N GLU A 81 -14.93 -4.32 -7.93
CA GLU A 81 -15.94 -5.15 -7.25
C GLU A 81 -15.58 -5.41 -5.78
N MET A 82 -14.30 -5.57 -5.48
CA MET A 82 -13.83 -5.73 -4.10
C MET A 82 -14.01 -4.44 -3.29
N LEU A 83 -13.69 -3.28 -3.88
CA LEU A 83 -13.90 -1.98 -3.24
C LEU A 83 -15.40 -1.72 -3.01
N GLU A 84 -16.27 -2.06 -3.97
CA GLU A 84 -17.73 -1.98 -3.84
C GLU A 84 -18.24 -2.85 -2.68
N LYS A 85 -17.63 -4.03 -2.46
CA LYS A 85 -17.90 -4.91 -1.32
C LYS A 85 -17.26 -4.44 0.00
N GLY A 86 -16.59 -3.29 0.02
CA GLY A 86 -15.91 -2.75 1.19
C GLY A 86 -14.61 -3.47 1.57
N SER A 87 -14.10 -4.35 0.70
CA SER A 87 -12.79 -4.97 0.91
C SER A 87 -11.71 -3.91 0.79
N ARG A 88 -10.76 -3.98 1.72
CA ARG A 88 -9.64 -3.03 1.80
C ARG A 88 -8.32 -3.61 1.29
N THR A 89 -8.35 -4.86 0.85
CA THR A 89 -7.19 -5.61 0.38
C THR A 89 -7.57 -6.42 -0.87
N PRO A 90 -6.71 -6.49 -1.89
CA PRO A 90 -6.92 -7.40 -3.01
C PRO A 90 -6.71 -8.84 -2.55
N ARG A 91 -7.78 -9.64 -2.47
CA ARG A 91 -7.72 -11.06 -2.05
C ARG A 91 -8.41 -11.98 -3.05
#